data_AF-A0A1H0DTM8-F1
#
_entry.id   AF-A0A1H0DTM8-F1
#
_cell.length_a   1.000
_cell.length_b   1.000
_cell.length_c   1.000
_cell.angle_alpha   90.00
_cell.angle_beta   90.00
_cell.angle_gamma   90.00
#
_symmetry.space_group_name_H-M   'P 1'
#
loop_
_entity.id
_entity.type
_entity.pdbx_description
1 polymer ?
#
loop_
_entity_poly.entity_id
_entity_poly.type
_entity_poly.pdbx_seq_one_letter_code
_entity_poly.pdbx_strand_id
1 'polypeptide(L)'
;MRALCTKAQEGTNRKLMINEKWEQQKEYVRTQLSEEKTGAIYRQRKIDVEPVFGFLKANLGFTRFSVRGKSKVEHEIGLALMAVNIRKYAARV
;
A
#
# COMPACT_ATOMS: atom_id res chain seq x y z
N MET A 1 -19.83 37.90 8.05
CA MET A 1 -19.28 36.77 7.26
C MET A 1 -18.86 35.57 8.13
N ARG A 2 -18.02 35.73 9.16
CA ARG A 2 -17.56 34.61 10.00
C ARG A 2 -18.66 33.87 10.78
N ALA A 3 -19.65 34.61 11.31
CA ALA A 3 -20.80 34.05 12.03
C ALA A 3 -21.70 33.13 11.16
N LEU A 4 -21.63 33.26 9.83
CA LEU A 4 -22.36 32.38 8.89
C LEU A 4 -21.60 31.07 8.63
N CYS A 5 -20.29 31.05 8.88
CA CYS A 5 -19.39 29.96 8.48
C CYS A 5 -18.97 29.05 9.64
N THR A 6 -18.87 29.55 10.87
CA THR A 6 -18.44 28.74 12.02
C THR A 6 -19.18 29.10 13.32
N LYS A 7 -19.49 28.07 14.12
CA LYS A 7 -20.13 28.21 15.45
C LYS A 7 -19.11 28.37 16.60
N ALA A 8 -17.82 28.42 16.29
CA ALA A 8 -16.75 28.47 17.29
C ALA A 8 -16.66 29.89 17.89
N GLN A 9 -16.46 29.98 19.21
CA GLN A 9 -16.26 31.24 19.90
C GLN A 9 -15.08 32.03 19.31
N GLU A 10 -15.21 33.36 19.35
CA GLU A 10 -14.17 34.27 18.88
C GLU A 10 -12.90 34.09 19.72
N GLY A 11 -11.76 33.84 19.07
CA GLY A 11 -10.51 33.43 19.74
C GLY A 11 -10.28 31.92 19.82
N THR A 12 -11.30 31.08 19.66
CA THR A 12 -11.16 29.61 19.64
C THR A 12 -10.92 29.09 18.22
N ASN A 13 -9.82 29.54 17.61
CA ASN A 13 -9.44 29.05 16.28
C ASN A 13 -8.95 27.60 16.35
N ARG A 14 -9.29 26.78 15.34
CA ARG A 14 -8.69 25.45 15.19
C ARG A 14 -7.18 25.60 15.05
N LYS A 15 -6.43 24.94 15.92
CA LYS A 15 -4.98 24.84 15.82
C LYS A 15 -4.65 23.65 14.94
N LEU A 16 -3.95 23.90 13.83
CA LEU A 16 -3.36 22.84 13.02
C LEU A 16 -1.94 22.59 13.55
N MET A 17 -1.65 21.35 13.91
CA MET A 17 -0.30 20.92 14.22
C MET A 17 0.25 20.19 13.00
N ILE A 18 1.37 20.68 12.48
CA ILE A 18 2.04 20.11 11.31
C ILE A 18 3.36 19.49 11.80
N ASN A 19 3.62 18.26 11.37
CA ASN A 19 4.90 17.62 11.58
C ASN A 19 5.80 17.89 10.37
N GLU A 20 6.75 18.81 10.51
CA GLU A 20 7.65 19.22 9.42
C GLU A 20 8.47 18.05 8.86
N LYS A 21 8.95 17.15 9.73
CA LYS A 21 9.71 15.96 9.32
C LYS A 21 8.85 15.04 8.43
N TRP A 22 7.58 14.89 8.77
CA TRP A 22 6.64 14.09 7.98
C TRP A 22 6.35 14.74 6.62
N GLU A 23 6.23 16.07 6.55
CA GLU A 23 6.06 16.77 5.27
C GLU A 23 7.29 16.62 4.38
N GLN A 24 8.50 16.74 4.94
CA GLN A 24 9.74 16.52 4.19
C GLN A 24 9.81 15.10 3.58
N GLN A 25 9.42 14.07 4.34
CA GLN A 25 9.38 12.70 3.85
C GLN A 25 8.38 12.51 2.72
N LYS A 26 7.18 13.11 2.84
CA LYS A 26 6.18 13.06 1.77
C LYS A 26 6.66 13.75 0.51
N GLU A 27 7.33 14.89 0.65
CA GLU A 27 7.86 15.61 -0.49
C GLU A 27 8.97 14.83 -1.20
N TYR A 28 9.89 14.23 -0.44
CA TYR A 28 10.91 13.32 -1.00
C TYR A 28 10.28 12.19 -1.83
N VAL A 29 9.27 11.51 -1.27
CA VAL A 29 8.57 10.43 -1.97
C VAL A 29 7.83 10.92 -3.22
N ARG A 30 7.19 12.10 -3.16
CA ARG A 30 6.52 12.70 -4.32
C ARG A 30 7.52 13.01 -5.43
N THR A 31 8.66 13.59 -5.11
CA THR A 31 9.71 13.90 -6.09
C THR A 31 10.20 12.64 -6.77
N GLN A 32 10.46 11.57 -5.99
CA GLN A 32 10.86 10.27 -6.53
C GLN A 32 9.76 9.65 -7.43
N LEU A 33 8.49 9.74 -7.04
CA LEU A 33 7.37 9.20 -7.85
C LEU A 33 7.05 10.05 -9.10
N SER A 34 7.40 11.33 -9.09
CA SER A 34 7.18 12.26 -10.21
C SER A 34 8.21 12.11 -11.32
N GLU A 35 9.37 11.53 -11.02
CA GLU A 35 10.37 11.19 -12.03
C GLU A 35 9.79 10.15 -13.02
N GLU A 36 9.94 10.39 -14.33
CA GLU A 36 9.28 9.60 -15.37
C GLU A 36 9.63 8.11 -15.31
N LYS A 37 10.91 7.78 -15.07
CA LYS A 37 11.39 6.39 -14.95
C LYS A 37 10.80 5.70 -13.72
N THR A 38 10.93 6.32 -12.56
CA THR A 38 10.49 5.75 -11.28
C THR A 38 8.96 5.66 -11.22
N GLY A 39 8.25 6.66 -11.74
CA GLY A 39 6.81 6.66 -11.89
C GLY A 39 6.31 5.55 -12.82
N ALA A 40 7.00 5.27 -13.93
CA ALA A 40 6.66 4.15 -14.81
C ALA A 40 6.80 2.79 -14.11
N ILE A 41 7.91 2.56 -13.39
CA ILE A 41 8.11 1.34 -12.60
C ILE A 41 7.03 1.19 -11.53
N TYR A 42 6.68 2.29 -10.85
CA TYR A 42 5.64 2.27 -9.84
C TYR A 42 4.26 1.90 -10.42
N ARG A 43 3.88 2.46 -11.57
CA ARG A 43 2.65 2.08 -12.28
C ARG A 43 2.63 0.61 -12.67
N GLN A 44 3.75 0.08 -13.17
CA GLN A 44 3.86 -1.34 -13.51
C GLN A 44 3.67 -2.23 -12.28
N ARG A 45 4.27 -1.87 -11.13
CA ARG A 45 4.10 -2.61 -9.86
C ARG A 45 2.66 -2.63 -9.37
N LYS A 46 1.88 -1.58 -9.59
CA LYS A 46 0.44 -1.60 -9.26
C LYS A 46 -0.32 -2.68 -10.02
N ILE A 47 0.06 -2.94 -11.26
CA ILE A 47 -0.60 -3.92 -12.12
C ILE A 47 -0.06 -5.33 -11.83
N ASP A 48 1.24 -5.47 -11.58
CA ASP A 48 1.85 -6.79 -11.44
C ASP A 48 1.78 -7.33 -10.01
N VAL A 49 2.09 -6.47 -9.02
CA VAL A 49 2.32 -6.88 -7.64
C VAL A 49 1.05 -6.84 -6.81
N GLU A 50 0.27 -5.76 -6.89
CA GLU A 50 -0.95 -5.62 -6.07
C GLU A 50 -1.98 -6.74 -6.34
N PRO A 51 -2.23 -7.16 -7.60
CA PRO A 51 -3.18 -8.23 -7.87
C PRO A 51 -2.72 -9.58 -7.34
N VAL A 52 -1.41 -9.85 -7.25
CA VAL A 52 -0.91 -11.09 -6.63
C VAL A 52 -1.30 -11.16 -5.16
N PHE A 53 -1.13 -10.06 -4.42
CA PHE A 53 -1.54 -9.99 -3.01
C PHE A 53 -3.06 -10.01 -2.83
N GLY A 54 -3.81 -9.35 -3.72
CA GLY A 54 -5.27 -9.42 -3.74
C GLY A 54 -5.75 -10.86 -3.97
N PHE A 55 -5.13 -11.56 -4.90
CA PHE A 55 -5.45 -12.95 -5.23
C PHE A 55 -5.08 -13.93 -4.12
N LEU A 56 -3.94 -13.75 -3.45
CA LEU A 56 -3.58 -14.52 -2.25
C LEU A 56 -4.65 -14.39 -1.16
N LYS A 57 -5.14 -13.17 -0.91
CA LYS A 57 -6.16 -12.92 0.12
C LYS A 57 -7.54 -13.42 -0.28
N ALA A 58 -8.02 -13.05 -1.46
CA ALA A 58 -9.38 -13.33 -1.91
C ALA A 58 -9.58 -14.80 -2.32
N ASN A 59 -8.61 -15.38 -3.03
CA ASN A 59 -8.79 -16.70 -3.66
C ASN A 59 -8.03 -17.84 -2.96
N LEU A 60 -7.09 -17.54 -2.07
CA LEU A 60 -6.41 -18.54 -1.23
C LEU A 60 -6.68 -18.33 0.26
N GLY A 61 -7.44 -17.30 0.65
CA GLY A 61 -7.73 -17.00 2.05
C GLY A 61 -6.49 -16.65 2.88
N PHE A 62 -5.37 -16.34 2.22
CA PHE A 62 -4.08 -16.14 2.87
C PHE A 62 -4.01 -14.73 3.49
N THR A 63 -4.60 -14.58 4.67
CA THR A 63 -4.63 -13.32 5.44
C THR A 63 -3.61 -13.30 6.57
N ARG A 64 -3.15 -14.47 7.00
CA ARG A 64 -2.17 -14.66 8.09
C ARG A 64 -1.24 -15.82 7.79
N PHE A 65 -0.02 -15.75 8.31
CA PHE A 65 0.88 -16.89 8.35
C PHE A 65 0.43 -17.90 9.40
N SER A 66 0.56 -19.18 9.06
CA SER A 66 0.25 -20.31 9.94
C SER A 66 1.45 -20.67 10.80
N VAL A 67 2.67 -20.40 10.32
CA VAL A 67 3.92 -20.72 11.02
C VAL A 67 4.62 -19.48 11.58
N ARG A 68 5.53 -19.70 12.53
CA ARG A 68 6.39 -18.67 13.11
C ARG A 68 7.87 -19.01 12.86
N GLY A 69 8.69 -17.97 12.73
CA GLY A 69 10.12 -18.07 12.43
C GLY A 69 10.43 -17.79 10.96
N LYS A 70 11.48 -16.99 10.72
CA LYS A 70 11.81 -16.43 9.40
C LYS A 70 11.86 -17.49 8.29
N SER A 71 12.64 -18.55 8.50
CA SER A 71 12.76 -19.63 7.51
C SER A 71 11.41 -20.29 7.21
N LYS A 72 10.59 -20.60 8.22
CA LYS A 72 9.29 -21.26 8.00
C LYS A 72 8.31 -20.35 7.24
N VAL A 73 8.30 -19.06 7.57
CA VAL A 73 7.48 -18.04 6.88
C VAL A 73 7.88 -17.90 5.41
N GLU A 74 9.18 -17.93 5.11
CA GLU A 74 9.70 -17.89 3.74
C GLU A 74 9.21 -19.09 2.90
N HIS A 75 9.19 -20.29 3.48
CA HIS A 75 8.64 -21.48 2.81
C HIS A 75 7.12 -21.37 2.61
N GLU A 76 6.38 -20.90 3.63
CA GLU A 76 4.92 -20.76 3.55
C GLU A 76 4.49 -19.79 2.43
N ILE A 77 5.11 -18.61 2.36
CA ILE A 77 4.81 -17.66 1.28
C ILE A 77 5.25 -18.18 -0.08
N GLY A 78 6.38 -18.90 -0.15
CA GLY A 78 6.86 -19.52 -1.38
C GLY A 78 5.86 -20.52 -1.95
N LEU A 79 5.30 -21.39 -1.11
CA LEU A 79 4.25 -22.34 -1.50
C LEU A 79 2.97 -21.63 -1.97
N ALA A 80 2.53 -20.60 -1.23
CA ALA A 80 1.35 -19.84 -1.61
C ALA A 80 1.52 -19.16 -2.98
N LEU A 81 2.67 -18.55 -3.24
CA LEU A 81 3.00 -17.93 -4.52
C LEU A 81 3.12 -18.96 -5.66
N MET A 82 3.68 -20.13 -5.38
CA MET A 82 3.76 -21.22 -6.36
C MET A 82 2.37 -21.70 -6.78
N ALA A 83 1.46 -21.88 -5.83
CA ALA A 83 0.07 -22.24 -6.12
C ALA A 83 -0.63 -21.18 -7.00
N VAL A 84 -0.38 -19.89 -6.74
CA VAL A 84 -0.88 -18.79 -7.58
C VAL A 84 -0.34 -18.89 -9.01
N ASN A 85 0.95 -19.16 -9.17
CA ASN A 85 1.59 -19.26 -10.48
C ASN A 85 1.08 -20.47 -11.27
N ILE A 86 0.92 -21.64 -10.63
CA ILE A 86 0.35 -22.84 -11.26
C ILE A 86 -1.07 -22.57 -11.75
N ARG A 87 -1.91 -21.92 -10.94
CA ARG A 87 -3.28 -21.56 -11.33
C ARG A 87 -3.31 -20.59 -12.52
N LYS A 88 -2.42 -19.59 -12.54
CA LYS A 88 -2.27 -18.69 -13.70
C LYS A 88 -1.78 -19.41 -14.95
N TYR A 89 -0.88 -20.38 -14.80
CA TYR A 89 -0.37 -21.17 -15.92
C TYR A 89 -1.46 -22.07 -16.51
N ALA A 90 -2.22 -22.77 -15.66
CA ALA A 90 -3.33 -23.61 -16.10
C ALA A 90 -4.44 -22.83 -16.81
N ALA A 91 -4.73 -21.58 -16.40
CA ALA A 91 -5.72 -20.74 -17.05
C ALA A 91 -5.24 -20.06 -18.35
N ARG A 92 -3.95 -20.17 -18.70
CA ARG A 92 -3.39 -19.70 -19.98
C ARG A 92 -3.41 -20.77 -21.07
N VAL A 93 -3.57 -22.03 -20.68
CA VAL A 93 -3.83 -23.17 -21.57
C VAL A 93 -5.31 -23.17 -21.92
#